data_AF-A0A7I4YZ41-F1
#
_entry.id   AF-A0A7I4YZ41-F1
#
_cell.length_a   1.000
_cell.length_b   1.000
_cell.length_c   1.000
_cell.angle_alpha   90.00
_cell.angle_beta   90.00
_cell.angle_gamma   90.00
#
_symmetry.space_group_name_H-M   'P 1'
#
loop_
_entity.id
_entity.type
_entity.pdbx_description
1 polymer ?
#
loop_
_entity_poly.entity_id
_entity_poly.type
_entity_poly.pdbx_seq_one_letter_code
_entity_poly.pdbx_strand_id
1 'polypeptide(L)'
;MVKPSCLRSAIITFHLQGVSAREIHQRLGVHRSVIYRTIKRYRELGTEDDRSGRGRSANVPTTGDMRRERERIRRQPSQSARKISQEMGINESSLRRIICKLGLKAYKKNKCQKLTDVQKEKRKERSRELFRRFGNGRHLRILFTDEKLFTVEQVVNKQRTTASMLFRTHTQQ
;
A
#
# COMPACT_ATOMS: atom_id res chain seq x y z
N MET A 1 -9.26 -14.75 -5.23
CA MET A 1 -10.04 -15.89 -4.73
C MET A 1 -11.09 -16.20 -5.79
N VAL A 2 -11.12 -17.43 -6.29
CA VAL A 2 -12.17 -17.85 -7.24
C VAL A 2 -13.43 -18.06 -6.43
N LYS A 3 -14.54 -17.43 -6.82
CA LYS A 3 -15.82 -17.63 -6.14
C LYS A 3 -16.24 -19.10 -6.31
N PRO A 4 -16.76 -19.76 -5.25
CA PRO A 4 -17.33 -21.08 -5.40
C PRO A 4 -18.44 -21.05 -6.47
N SER A 5 -18.63 -22.17 -7.15
CA SER A 5 -19.72 -22.31 -8.12
C SER A 5 -21.06 -21.94 -7.47
N CYS A 6 -21.88 -21.14 -8.15
CA CYS A 6 -23.20 -20.72 -7.67
C CYS A 6 -24.13 -21.90 -7.34
N LEU A 7 -23.90 -23.07 -7.95
CA LEU A 7 -24.69 -24.28 -7.75
C LEU A 7 -24.26 -25.07 -6.51
N ARG A 8 -23.14 -24.71 -5.87
CA ARG A 8 -22.59 -25.45 -4.74
C ARG A 8 -23.44 -25.31 -3.48
N SER A 9 -23.89 -24.09 -3.17
CA SER A 9 -24.82 -23.83 -2.06
C SER A 9 -26.16 -24.54 -2.28
N ALA A 10 -26.70 -24.49 -3.50
CA ALA A 10 -27.94 -25.18 -3.86
C ALA A 10 -27.85 -26.71 -3.70
N ILE A 11 -26.71 -27.32 -4.06
CA ILE A 11 -26.49 -28.77 -3.84
C ILE A 11 -26.44 -29.09 -2.34
N ILE A 12 -25.82 -28.23 -1.53
CA ILE A 12 -25.71 -28.42 -0.07
C ILE A 12 -27.09 -28.26 0.59
N THR A 13 -27.87 -27.26 0.21
CA THR A 13 -29.23 -27.05 0.74
C THR A 13 -30.13 -28.23 0.44
N PHE A 14 -30.10 -28.77 -0.79
CA PHE A 14 -30.87 -29.98 -1.12
C PHE A 14 -30.37 -31.22 -0.38
N HIS A 15 -29.06 -31.32 -0.15
CA HIS A 15 -28.51 -32.42 0.65
C HIS A 15 -28.99 -32.38 2.10
N LEU A 16 -29.03 -31.18 2.71
CA LEU A 16 -29.55 -30.98 4.07
C LEU A 16 -31.05 -31.26 4.17
N GLN A 17 -31.81 -31.00 3.10
CA GLN A 17 -33.23 -31.36 2.97
C GLN A 17 -33.47 -32.86 2.74
N GLY A 18 -32.42 -33.69 2.67
CA GLY A 18 -32.54 -35.14 2.47
C GLY A 18 -32.85 -35.57 1.04
N VAL A 19 -32.77 -34.66 0.07
CA VAL A 19 -33.06 -34.95 -1.34
C VAL A 19 -31.98 -35.86 -1.94
N SER A 20 -32.40 -36.86 -2.72
CA SER A 20 -31.47 -37.80 -3.35
C SER A 20 -30.60 -37.14 -4.44
N ALA A 21 -29.37 -37.61 -4.61
CA ALA A 21 -28.45 -37.05 -5.63
C ALA A 21 -28.99 -37.17 -7.07
N ARG A 22 -29.87 -38.17 -7.33
CA ARG A 22 -30.55 -38.33 -8.63
C ARG A 22 -31.52 -37.17 -8.89
N GLU A 23 -32.27 -36.79 -7.88
CA GLU A 23 -33.26 -35.72 -7.96
C GLU A 23 -32.59 -34.35 -8.00
N ILE A 24 -31.50 -34.16 -7.27
CA ILE A 24 -30.65 -32.96 -7.39
C ILE A 24 -30.12 -32.80 -8.82
N HIS A 25 -29.70 -33.89 -9.45
CA HIS A 25 -29.26 -33.88 -10.85
C HIS A 25 -30.38 -33.45 -11.81
N GLN A 26 -31.60 -33.96 -11.61
CA GLN A 26 -32.76 -33.60 -12.44
C GLN A 26 -33.17 -32.14 -12.25
N ARG A 27 -33.12 -31.61 -11.03
CA ARG A 27 -33.52 -30.23 -10.72
C ARG A 27 -32.48 -29.18 -11.15
N LEU A 28 -31.19 -29.46 -10.95
CA LEU A 28 -30.10 -28.51 -11.19
C LEU A 28 -29.35 -28.72 -12.51
N GLY A 29 -29.59 -29.83 -13.22
CA GLY A 29 -28.87 -30.17 -14.46
C GLY A 29 -27.38 -30.48 -14.28
N VAL A 30 -26.91 -30.61 -13.03
CA VAL A 30 -25.48 -30.82 -12.71
C VAL A 30 -25.14 -32.31 -12.76
N HIS A 31 -24.01 -32.65 -13.38
CA HIS A 31 -23.56 -34.05 -13.44
C HIS A 31 -23.40 -34.69 -12.04
N ARG A 32 -23.87 -35.93 -11.88
CA ARG A 32 -23.89 -36.64 -10.59
C ARG A 32 -22.52 -36.69 -9.89
N SER A 33 -21.42 -36.81 -10.64
CA SER A 33 -20.07 -36.80 -10.07
C SER A 33 -19.73 -35.49 -9.35
N VAL A 34 -20.22 -34.36 -9.84
CA VAL A 34 -20.02 -33.04 -9.21
C VAL A 34 -20.83 -32.94 -7.93
N ILE A 35 -22.05 -33.48 -7.93
CA ILE A 35 -22.92 -33.56 -6.75
C ILE A 35 -22.24 -34.39 -5.65
N TYR A 36 -21.80 -35.61 -5.96
CA TYR A 36 -21.11 -36.46 -4.99
C TYR A 36 -19.79 -35.86 -4.49
N ARG A 37 -18.99 -35.25 -5.36
CA ARG A 37 -17.75 -34.54 -4.97
C ARG A 37 -18.05 -33.35 -4.05
N THR A 38 -19.15 -32.64 -4.30
CA THR A 38 -19.60 -31.50 -3.49
C THR A 38 -20.06 -31.97 -2.11
N ILE A 39 -20.91 -33.00 -2.04
CA ILE A 39 -21.39 -33.60 -0.79
C ILE A 39 -20.22 -34.17 0.02
N LYS A 40 -19.30 -34.91 -0.62
CA LYS A 40 -18.11 -35.45 0.04
C LYS A 40 -17.28 -34.33 0.66
N ARG A 41 -17.04 -33.25 -0.08
CA ARG A 41 -16.28 -32.09 0.43
C ARG A 41 -17.00 -31.40 1.59
N TYR A 42 -18.32 -31.25 1.51
CA TYR A 42 -19.13 -30.66 2.59
C TYR A 42 -19.06 -31.51 3.86
N ARG A 43 -19.12 -32.85 3.75
CA ARG A 43 -18.95 -33.75 4.90
C ARG A 43 -17.56 -33.68 5.53
N GLU A 44 -16.52 -33.43 4.74
CA GLU A 44 -15.14 -33.31 5.24
C GLU A 44 -14.85 -31.95 5.90
N LEU A 45 -15.32 -30.84 5.31
CA LEU A 45 -14.98 -29.47 5.75
C LEU A 45 -16.05 -28.83 6.64
N GLY A 46 -17.32 -29.25 6.53
CA GLY A 46 -18.48 -28.59 7.14
C GLY A 46 -18.85 -27.23 6.52
N THR A 47 -18.04 -26.72 5.58
CA THR A 47 -18.24 -25.41 4.95
C THR A 47 -18.50 -25.52 3.44
N GLU A 48 -19.08 -24.47 2.88
CA GLU A 48 -19.28 -24.33 1.43
C GLU A 48 -17.98 -23.97 0.69
N ASP A 49 -16.89 -23.72 1.41
CA ASP A 49 -15.62 -23.30 0.82
C ASP A 49 -14.92 -24.42 0.04
N ASP A 50 -13.95 -24.03 -0.79
CA ASP A 50 -13.00 -24.97 -1.39
C ASP A 50 -12.01 -25.48 -0.33
N ARG A 51 -11.44 -26.68 -0.56
CA ARG A 51 -10.37 -27.21 0.31
C ARG A 51 -9.20 -26.21 0.34
N SER A 52 -8.73 -25.88 1.54
CA SER A 52 -7.52 -25.08 1.73
C SER A 52 -6.33 -25.76 1.05
N GLY A 53 -5.45 -24.97 0.42
CA GLY A 53 -4.22 -25.48 -0.20
C GLY A 53 -4.31 -25.80 -1.70
N ARG A 54 -5.38 -25.37 -2.38
CA ARG A 54 -5.43 -25.45 -3.85
C ARG A 54 -4.46 -24.43 -4.47
N GLY A 55 -3.30 -24.89 -4.92
CA GLY A 55 -2.30 -24.09 -5.63
C GLY A 55 -0.88 -24.26 -5.08
N ARG A 56 0.10 -23.64 -5.75
CA ARG A 56 1.48 -23.61 -5.26
C ARG A 56 1.54 -22.82 -3.96
N SER A 57 2.12 -23.38 -2.91
CA SER A 57 2.42 -22.62 -1.70
C SER A 57 3.28 -21.42 -2.08
N ALA A 58 2.87 -20.23 -1.66
CA ALA A 58 3.74 -19.08 -1.81
C ALA A 58 5.00 -19.36 -0.97
N ASN A 59 6.18 -19.12 -1.55
CA ASN A 59 7.42 -19.02 -0.78
C ASN A 59 7.30 -17.75 0.07
N VAL A 60 6.57 -17.86 1.17
CA VAL A 60 6.39 -16.79 2.12
C VAL A 60 7.67 -16.73 2.95
N PRO A 61 8.37 -15.59 2.95
CA PRO A 61 9.52 -15.43 3.82
C PRO A 61 9.08 -15.65 5.27
N THR A 62 9.86 -16.44 6.00
CA THR A 62 9.61 -16.76 7.39
C THR A 62 9.50 -15.47 8.20
N THR A 63 8.70 -15.47 9.26
CA THR A 63 8.55 -14.30 10.15
C THR A 63 9.89 -13.76 10.67
N GLY A 64 10.87 -14.64 10.90
CA GLY A 64 12.25 -14.27 11.26
C GLY A 64 12.99 -13.51 10.16
N ASP A 65 12.86 -13.94 8.91
CA ASP A 65 13.47 -13.27 7.75
C ASP A 65 12.87 -11.88 7.54
N MET A 66 11.54 -11.77 7.65
CA MET A 66 10.84 -10.48 7.56
C MET A 66 11.29 -9.50 8.65
N ARG A 67 11.53 -9.99 9.89
CA ARG A 67 12.03 -9.15 10.98
C ARG A 67 13.45 -8.66 10.71
N ARG A 68 14.35 -9.55 10.27
CA ARG A 68 15.74 -9.22 9.94
C ARG A 68 15.79 -8.14 8.84
N GLU A 69 14.99 -8.32 7.80
CA GLU A 69 14.93 -7.37 6.67
C GLU A 69 14.33 -6.02 7.07
N ARG A 70 13.27 -6.02 7.89
CA ARG A 70 12.69 -4.78 8.43
C ARG A 70 13.71 -3.97 9.22
N GLU A 71 14.46 -4.63 10.10
CA GLU A 71 15.50 -3.95 10.88
C GLU A 71 16.66 -3.44 10.01
N ARG A 72 17.02 -4.18 8.94
CA ARG A 72 18.04 -3.70 7.99
C ARG A 72 17.59 -2.43 7.26
N ILE A 73 16.37 -2.44 6.72
CA ILE A 73 15.80 -1.28 6.03
C ILE A 73 15.67 -0.08 6.99
N ARG A 74 15.29 -0.33 8.25
CA ARG A 74 15.23 0.72 9.28
C ARG A 74 16.59 1.37 9.55
N ARG A 75 17.66 0.59 9.62
CA ARG A 75 19.03 1.10 9.84
C ARG A 75 19.54 1.89 8.65
N GLN A 76 19.21 1.46 7.43
CA GLN A 76 19.71 2.05 6.19
C GLN A 76 18.57 2.36 5.21
N PRO A 77 17.69 3.33 5.52
CA PRO A 77 16.49 3.61 4.72
C PRO A 77 16.79 4.25 3.36
N SER A 78 18.05 4.60 3.11
CA SER A 78 18.49 5.32 1.91
C SER A 78 19.07 4.40 0.85
N GLN A 79 19.29 3.13 1.18
CA GLN A 79 19.85 2.17 0.24
C GLN A 79 18.78 1.69 -0.73
N SER A 80 19.22 1.40 -1.96
CA SER A 80 18.37 0.75 -2.96
C SER A 80 18.12 -0.70 -2.59
N ALA A 81 16.93 -1.21 -2.91
CA ALA A 81 16.59 -2.63 -2.77
C ALA A 81 17.65 -3.54 -3.44
N ARG A 82 18.25 -3.12 -4.56
CA ARG A 82 19.31 -3.88 -5.23
C ARG A 82 20.57 -4.05 -4.36
N LYS A 83 21.01 -3.00 -3.66
CA LYS A 83 22.17 -3.08 -2.77
C LYS A 83 21.89 -3.97 -1.56
N ILE A 84 20.73 -3.77 -0.94
CA ILE A 84 20.28 -4.60 0.19
C ILE A 84 20.16 -6.07 -0.23
N SER A 85 19.66 -6.33 -1.43
CA SER A 85 19.57 -7.67 -2.03
C SER A 85 20.94 -8.34 -2.17
N GLN A 86 21.93 -7.62 -2.73
CA GLN A 86 23.29 -8.12 -2.88
C GLN A 86 23.97 -8.40 -1.53
N GLU A 87 23.82 -7.49 -0.56
CA GLU A 87 24.38 -7.67 0.78
C GLU A 87 23.75 -8.85 1.53
N MET A 88 22.46 -9.13 1.29
CA MET A 88 21.71 -10.18 1.99
C MET A 88 21.71 -11.52 1.26
N GLY A 89 22.21 -11.59 0.02
CA GLY A 89 22.15 -12.79 -0.82
C GLY A 89 20.74 -13.19 -1.26
N ILE A 90 19.78 -12.27 -1.24
CA ILE A 90 18.38 -12.52 -1.60
C ILE A 90 18.12 -11.91 -2.98
N ASN A 91 17.31 -12.57 -3.82
CA ASN A 91 16.87 -11.98 -5.09
C ASN A 91 16.09 -10.67 -4.85
N GLU A 92 16.43 -9.60 -5.59
CA GLU A 92 15.78 -8.30 -5.51
C GLU A 92 14.26 -8.38 -5.60
N SER A 93 13.72 -9.25 -6.47
CA SER A 93 12.27 -9.43 -6.63
C SER A 93 11.60 -9.94 -5.35
N SER A 94 12.28 -10.85 -4.63
CA SER A 94 11.81 -11.36 -3.34
C SER A 94 11.85 -10.28 -2.28
N LEU A 95 12.96 -9.52 -2.21
CA LEU A 95 13.09 -8.40 -1.27
C LEU A 95 11.99 -7.34 -1.50
N ARG A 96 11.70 -6.99 -2.77
CA ARG A 96 10.61 -6.05 -3.09
C ARG A 96 9.25 -6.57 -2.64
N ARG A 97 8.96 -7.87 -2.80
CA ARG A 97 7.72 -8.48 -2.27
C ARG A 97 7.65 -8.35 -0.76
N ILE A 98 8.77 -8.51 -0.06
CA ILE A 98 8.84 -8.37 1.39
C ILE A 98 8.60 -6.93 1.82
N ILE A 99 9.23 -5.96 1.15
CA ILE A 99 9.01 -4.53 1.37
C ILE A 99 7.51 -4.19 1.21
N CYS A 100 6.87 -4.67 0.13
CA CYS A 100 5.44 -4.48 -0.08
C CYS A 100 4.60 -5.13 1.02
N LYS A 101 4.94 -6.35 1.44
CA LYS A 101 4.23 -7.07 2.50
C LYS A 101 4.39 -6.39 3.87
N LEU A 102 5.53 -5.74 4.11
CA LEU A 102 5.80 -4.92 5.30
C LEU A 102 5.12 -3.55 5.24
N GLY A 103 4.48 -3.17 4.12
CA GLY A 103 3.82 -1.88 3.95
C GLY A 103 4.79 -0.70 3.85
N LEU A 104 6.07 -0.96 3.57
CA LEU A 104 7.09 0.09 3.47
C LEU A 104 7.03 0.75 2.10
N LYS A 105 7.07 2.09 2.07
CA LYS A 105 7.10 2.90 0.85
C LYS A 105 8.38 3.71 0.77
N ALA A 106 8.97 3.78 -0.42
CA ALA A 106 10.08 4.66 -0.67
C ALA A 106 9.58 6.09 -0.86
N TYR A 107 10.16 7.02 -0.10
CA TYR A 107 9.90 8.46 -0.24
C TYR A 107 11.13 9.17 -0.77
N LYS A 108 10.90 10.20 -1.59
CA LYS A 108 11.97 11.09 -2.04
C LYS A 108 12.43 11.97 -0.88
N LYS A 109 13.74 12.02 -0.64
CA LYS A 109 14.31 12.95 0.34
C LYS A 109 14.23 14.38 -0.18
N ASN A 110 13.76 15.29 0.66
CA ASN A 110 13.79 16.71 0.38
C ASN A 110 15.16 17.29 0.75
N LYS A 111 15.62 18.28 -0.03
CA LYS A 111 16.82 19.05 0.31
C LYS A 111 16.49 19.95 1.49
N CYS A 112 17.24 19.80 2.57
CA CYS A 112 17.11 20.62 3.77
C CYS A 112 18.45 21.27 4.11
N GLN A 113 18.42 22.40 4.82
CA GLN A 113 19.61 23.03 5.36
C GLN A 113 20.23 22.13 6.45
N LYS A 114 21.55 21.96 6.42
CA LYS A 114 22.28 21.26 7.49
C LYS A 114 22.37 22.17 8.70
N LEU A 115 21.90 21.71 9.86
CA LEU A 115 21.91 22.47 11.10
C LEU A 115 22.97 21.93 12.06
N THR A 116 23.69 22.85 12.70
CA THR A 116 24.53 22.54 13.86
C THR A 116 23.66 22.35 15.10
N ASP A 117 24.18 21.67 16.12
CA ASP A 117 23.40 21.40 17.33
C ASP A 117 23.05 22.68 18.10
N VAL A 118 23.95 23.66 18.12
CA VAL A 118 23.68 25.02 18.64
C VAL A 118 22.52 25.68 17.89
N GLN A 119 22.46 25.57 16.56
CA GLN A 119 21.36 26.13 15.77
C GLN A 119 20.03 25.42 16.05
N LYS A 120 20.05 24.09 16.29
CA LYS A 120 18.82 23.35 16.64
C LYS A 120 18.25 23.83 17.97
N GLU A 121 19.11 24.03 18.98
CA GLU A 121 18.63 24.49 20.28
C GLU A 121 18.06 25.91 20.20
N LYS A 122 18.77 26.84 19.53
CA LYS A 122 18.25 28.20 19.29
C LYS A 122 16.92 28.19 18.52
N ARG A 123 16.75 27.32 17.52
CA ARG A 123 15.48 27.19 16.78
C ARG A 123 14.36 26.66 17.67
N LYS A 124 14.64 25.70 18.55
CA LYS A 124 13.68 25.14 19.49
C LYS A 124 13.22 26.16 20.52
N GLU A 125 14.15 26.93 21.07
CA GLU A 125 13.86 28.03 22.00
C GLU A 125 12.98 29.11 21.35
N ARG A 126 13.39 29.61 20.18
CA ARG A 126 12.62 30.61 19.41
C ARG A 126 11.23 30.10 19.02
N SER A 127 11.11 28.83 18.64
CA SER A 127 9.82 28.20 18.33
C SER A 127 8.87 28.20 19.54
N ARG A 128 9.37 27.83 20.73
CA ARG A 128 8.58 27.88 21.97
C ARG A 128 8.18 29.29 22.36
N GLU A 129 9.05 30.26 22.13
CA GLU A 129 8.73 31.67 22.38
C GLU A 129 7.67 32.20 21.41
N LEU A 130 7.83 31.93 20.11
CA LEU A 130 6.82 32.25 19.10
C LEU A 130 5.47 31.62 19.46
N PHE A 131 5.45 30.33 19.83
CA PHE A 131 4.22 29.66 20.25
C PHE A 131 3.51 30.37 21.42
N ARG A 132 4.27 30.81 22.43
CA ARG A 132 3.72 31.60 23.55
C ARG A 132 3.17 32.96 23.09
N ARG A 133 3.89 33.65 22.20
CA ARG A 133 3.46 34.95 21.63
C ARG A 133 2.19 34.83 20.79
N PHE A 134 2.02 33.71 20.09
CA PHE A 134 0.84 33.40 19.27
C PHE A 134 -0.39 32.98 20.10
N GLY A 135 -0.22 32.66 21.38
CA GLY A 135 -1.30 32.29 22.29
C GLY A 135 -2.37 33.38 22.42
N ASN A 136 -3.55 32.98 22.90
CA ASN A 136 -4.69 33.87 23.18
C ASN A 136 -5.15 34.71 21.98
N GLY A 137 -5.09 34.16 20.76
CA GLY A 137 -5.57 34.84 19.56
C GLY A 137 -4.70 36.00 19.07
N ARG A 138 -3.50 36.20 19.63
CA ARG A 138 -2.61 37.34 19.31
C ARG A 138 -1.86 37.20 17.98
N HIS A 139 -2.12 36.15 17.22
CA HIS A 139 -1.49 35.90 15.92
C HIS A 139 -1.79 36.99 14.88
N LEU A 140 -2.98 37.60 14.94
CA LEU A 140 -3.40 38.66 14.02
C LEU A 140 -2.66 39.99 14.26
N ARG A 141 -1.93 40.12 15.37
CA ARG A 141 -1.13 41.31 15.71
C ARG A 141 0.30 41.25 15.20
N ILE A 142 0.71 40.15 14.55
CA ILE A 142 2.09 39.94 14.11
C ILE A 142 2.14 40.07 12.59
N LEU A 143 2.87 41.08 12.12
CA LEU A 143 3.19 41.26 10.70
C LEU A 143 4.52 40.56 10.40
N PHE A 144 4.53 39.68 9.40
CA PHE A 144 5.75 39.06 8.88
C PHE A 144 6.13 39.73 7.56
N THR A 145 7.38 40.21 7.49
CA THR A 145 7.99 40.76 6.28
C THR A 145 9.19 39.90 5.91
N ASP A 146 9.33 39.56 4.65
CA ASP A 146 10.48 38.83 4.12
C ASP A 146 10.81 39.35 2.72
N GLU A 147 12.09 39.39 2.39
CA GLU A 147 12.56 39.81 1.08
C GLU A 147 12.69 38.59 0.18
N LYS A 148 12.07 38.65 -1.00
CA LYS A 148 12.18 37.60 -2.00
C LYS A 148 12.66 38.17 -3.32
N LEU A 149 13.72 37.56 -3.85
CA LEU A 149 14.17 37.85 -5.20
C LEU A 149 13.18 37.26 -6.21
N PHE A 150 12.62 38.12 -7.05
CA PHE A 150 11.82 37.73 -8.21
C PHE A 150 12.67 37.93 -9.47
N THR A 151 12.94 36.84 -10.17
CA THR A 151 13.62 36.89 -11.47
C THR A 151 12.58 37.10 -12.56
N VAL A 152 12.90 37.96 -13.54
CA VAL A 152 12.02 38.24 -14.70
C VAL A 152 11.81 36.98 -15.56
N GLU A 153 12.81 36.09 -15.60
CA GLU A 153 12.72 34.82 -16.31
C GLU A 153 11.86 33.80 -15.56
N GLN A 154 10.99 33.12 -16.30
CA GLN A 154 10.13 32.07 -15.76
C GLN A 154 10.95 30.83 -15.42
N VAL A 155 10.97 30.44 -14.14
CA VAL A 155 11.56 29.16 -13.72
C VAL A 155 10.71 28.03 -14.29
N VAL A 156 11.22 27.33 -15.30
CA VAL A 156 10.57 26.16 -15.90
C VAL A 156 10.42 25.07 -14.84
N ASN A 157 9.18 24.79 -14.44
CA ASN A 157 8.88 23.69 -13.54
C ASN A 157 9.15 22.36 -14.26
N LYS A 158 10.30 21.74 -13.98
CA LYS A 158 10.72 20.45 -14.56
C LYS A 158 9.74 19.29 -14.35
N GLN A 159 8.70 19.46 -13.53
CA GLN A 159 7.66 18.45 -13.28
C GLN A 159 6.42 18.61 -14.20
N ARG A 160 6.32 19.69 -14.98
CA ARG A 160 5.19 19.99 -15.87
C ARG A 160 5.66 20.26 -17.31
N THR A 161 6.46 19.37 -17.88
CA THR A 161 7.03 19.54 -19.24
C THR A 161 6.14 18.99 -20.37
N THR A 162 4.85 18.82 -20.14
CA THR A 162 3.87 18.46 -21.19
C THR A 162 2.57 19.25 -21.03
N ALA A 163 2.55 20.47 -21.55
CA ALA A 163 1.35 21.13 -22.08
C ALA A 163 1.78 22.32 -22.94
N SER A 164 1.28 22.34 -24.17
CA SER A 164 1.54 23.29 -25.25
C SER A 164 1.33 24.76 -24.86
N MET A 165 2.05 25.65 -25.55
CA MET A 165 1.74 27.07 -25.64
C MET A 165 0.26 27.27 -25.93
N LEU A 166 -0.47 27.90 -25.00
CA LEU A 166 -1.66 28.66 -25.32
C LEU A 166 -1.32 30.11 -25.05
N PHE A 167 -0.97 30.83 -26.11
CA PHE A 167 -1.00 32.28 -26.10
C PHE A 167 -2.44 32.70 -25.77
N ARG A 168 -2.67 33.21 -24.56
CA ARG A 168 -3.83 34.06 -24.30
C ARG A 168 -3.45 35.47 -24.74
N THR A 169 -3.80 35.81 -25.97
CA THR A 169 -4.01 37.20 -26.34
C THR A 169 -5.28 37.67 -25.65
N HIS A 170 -5.16 38.66 -24.76
CA HIS A 170 -6.30 39.49 -24.38
C HIS A 170 -6.07 40.90 -24.91
N THR A 171 -6.68 41.12 -26.05
CA THR A 171 -7.09 42.40 -26.63
C THR A 171 -8.12 43.11 -25.73
N GLN A 172 -7.92 44.41 -25.53
CA GLN A 172 -8.88 45.48 -25.17
C GLN A 172 -9.41 45.44 -23.72
N GLN A 173 -9.55 46.56 -22.99
CA GLN A 173 -9.82 47.96 -23.38
C GLN A 173 -8.73 48.95 -22.94
#